data_AF-A0A7C5M6V0-F1
#
_entry.id   AF-A0A7C5M6V0-F1
#
_cell.length_a   1.000
_cell.length_b   1.000
_cell.length_c   1.000
_cell.angle_alpha   90.00
_cell.angle_beta   90.00
_cell.angle_gamma   90.00
#
_symmetry.space_group_name_H-M   'P 1'
#
loop_
_entity.id
_entity.type
_entity.pdbx_description
1 polymer ?
#
loop_
_entity_poly.entity_id
_entity_poly.type
_entity_poly.pdbx_seq_one_letter_code
_entity_poly.pdbx_strand_id
1 'polypeptide(L)'
;AAMSNLSAALNSLASTSIMDFYKPLASKSGAARSDASYLRLARAATVLWAAVLFGIGYLARLWGPVLEAGLSIASVIYGSLLGVFLLGVLTRRAGEKAALAAMIAGLATMLYVKQFTSIAWTWYVLIGTAATFFTGLAASRFEDKEPHA
;
A
#
# COMPACT_ATOMS: atom_id res chain seq x y z
N ALA A 1 -11.56 16.06 15.22
CA ALA A 1 -10.60 15.03 14.77
C ALA A 1 -11.15 14.16 13.63
N ALA A 2 -12.25 13.41 13.84
CA ALA A 2 -12.76 12.44 12.85
C ALA A 2 -13.03 13.03 11.45
N MET A 3 -13.75 14.15 11.34
CA MET A 3 -14.01 14.79 10.04
C MET A 3 -12.73 15.27 9.35
N SER A 4 -11.75 15.77 10.10
CA SER A 4 -10.47 16.23 9.55
C SER A 4 -9.64 15.06 9.01
N ASN A 5 -9.57 13.94 9.74
CA ASN A 5 -8.91 12.72 9.26
C ASN A 5 -9.60 12.15 8.02
N LEU A 6 -10.94 12.16 7.99
CA LEU A 6 -11.69 11.69 6.83
C LEU A 6 -11.43 12.55 5.59
N SER A 7 -11.47 13.88 5.73
CA SER A 7 -11.15 14.80 4.64
C SER A 7 -9.72 14.62 4.14
N ALA A 8 -8.76 14.43 5.04
CA ALA A 8 -7.37 14.15 4.67
C ALA A 8 -7.26 12.83 3.88
N ALA A 9 -7.89 11.74 4.37
CA ALA A 9 -7.89 10.45 3.68
C ALA A 9 -8.52 10.52 2.29
N LEU A 10 -9.67 11.18 2.16
CA LEU A 10 -10.34 11.38 0.87
C LEU A 10 -9.50 12.19 -0.12
N ASN A 11 -8.84 13.25 0.36
CA ASN A 11 -7.96 14.06 -0.46
C ASN A 11 -6.73 13.27 -0.92
N SER A 12 -6.10 12.51 -0.03
CA SER A 12 -4.96 11.63 -0.37
C SER A 12 -5.36 10.55 -1.37
N LEU A 13 -6.48 9.85 -1.16
CA LEU A 13 -6.98 8.82 -2.09
C LEU A 13 -7.28 9.40 -3.48
N ALA A 14 -7.95 10.56 -3.53
CA ALA A 14 -8.24 11.24 -4.78
C ALA A 14 -6.96 11.72 -5.49
N SER A 15 -6.03 12.31 -4.74
CA SER A 15 -4.75 12.77 -5.28
C SER A 15 -3.94 11.62 -5.84
N THR A 16 -3.72 10.54 -5.08
CA THR A 16 -2.98 9.36 -5.56
C THR A 16 -3.66 8.72 -6.77
N SER A 17 -5.00 8.59 -6.77
CA SER A 17 -5.73 8.04 -7.92
C SER A 17 -5.51 8.86 -9.20
N ILE A 18 -5.51 10.19 -9.10
CA ILE A 18 -5.40 11.05 -10.28
C ILE A 18 -3.96 11.34 -10.69
N MET A 19 -3.10 11.64 -9.72
CA MET A 19 -1.73 12.07 -9.97
C MET A 19 -0.78 10.89 -10.17
N ASP A 20 -0.94 9.80 -9.43
CA ASP A 20 0.00 8.67 -9.46
C ASP A 20 -0.43 7.61 -10.49
N PHE A 21 -1.74 7.40 -10.67
CA PHE A 21 -2.26 6.42 -11.63
C PHE A 21 -2.77 7.04 -12.94
N TYR A 22 -3.71 7.99 -12.87
CA TYR A 22 -4.37 8.48 -14.07
C TYR A 22 -3.48 9.39 -14.95
N LYS A 23 -2.77 10.36 -14.37
CA LYS A 23 -1.93 11.32 -15.11
C LYS A 23 -0.81 10.62 -15.91
N PRO A 24 -0.02 9.69 -15.33
CA PRO A 24 1.01 8.98 -16.09
C PRO A 24 0.44 8.11 -17.20
N LEU A 25 -0.70 7.43 -16.95
CA LEU A 25 -1.35 6.60 -17.95
C LEU A 25 -1.91 7.43 -19.11
N ALA A 26 -2.57 8.55 -18.82
CA ALA A 26 -3.08 9.47 -19.83
C ALA A 26 -1.96 10.10 -20.65
N SER A 27 -0.83 10.43 -20.01
CA SER A 27 0.35 10.96 -20.71
C SER A 27 0.98 9.91 -21.64
N LYS A 28 1.05 8.64 -21.23
CA LYS A 28 1.56 7.55 -22.07
C LYS A 28 0.66 7.27 -23.28
N SER A 29 -0.65 7.46 -23.14
CA SER A 29 -1.63 7.25 -24.23
C SER A 29 -1.85 8.47 -25.13
N GLY A 30 -1.03 9.53 -25.01
CA GLY A 30 -1.18 10.76 -25.80
C GLY A 30 -2.39 11.62 -25.43
N ALA A 31 -3.08 11.31 -24.33
CA ALA A 31 -4.27 12.00 -23.83
C ALA A 31 -3.94 12.97 -22.68
N ALA A 32 -2.75 13.56 -22.68
CA ALA A 32 -2.32 14.51 -21.66
C ALA A 32 -3.30 15.69 -21.55
N ARG A 33 -3.73 16.00 -20.32
CA ARG A 33 -4.68 17.09 -20.03
C ARG A 33 -3.98 18.25 -19.32
N SER A 34 -4.64 19.40 -19.24
CA SER A 34 -4.16 20.52 -18.43
C SER A 34 -4.29 20.22 -16.93
N ASP A 35 -3.48 20.89 -16.11
CA ASP A 35 -3.53 20.73 -14.65
C ASP A 35 -4.89 21.13 -14.06
N ALA A 36 -5.59 22.09 -14.67
CA ALA A 36 -6.96 22.45 -14.29
C ALA A 36 -7.96 21.28 -14.50
N SER A 37 -7.77 20.49 -15.56
CA SER A 37 -8.58 19.29 -15.80
C SER A 37 -8.26 18.16 -14.81
N TYR A 38 -6.98 17.97 -14.45
CA TYR A 38 -6.60 17.01 -13.40
C TYR A 38 -7.17 17.41 -12.04
N LEU A 39 -7.19 18.70 -11.69
CA LEU A 39 -7.80 19.17 -10.44
C LEU A 39 -9.31 18.90 -10.39
N ARG A 40 -10.03 19.12 -11.51
CA ARG A 40 -11.46 18.78 -11.60
C ARG A 40 -11.69 17.27 -11.45
N LEU A 41 -10.82 16.46 -12.07
CA LEU A 41 -10.91 15.02 -11.97
C LEU A 41 -10.60 14.53 -10.55
N ALA A 42 -9.65 15.15 -9.85
CA ALA A 42 -9.35 14.87 -8.44
C ALA A 42 -10.57 15.18 -7.55
N ARG A 43 -11.24 16.31 -7.76
CA ARG A 43 -12.50 16.63 -7.04
C ARG A 43 -13.60 15.60 -7.31
N ALA A 44 -13.75 15.14 -8.55
CA ALA A 44 -14.70 14.08 -8.88
C ALA A 44 -14.31 12.74 -8.20
N ALA A 45 -13.02 12.41 -8.19
CA ALA A 45 -12.49 11.24 -7.49
C ALA A 45 -12.74 11.31 -5.97
N THR A 46 -12.68 12.50 -5.36
CA THR A 46 -13.04 12.69 -3.94
C THR A 46 -14.49 12.26 -3.66
N VAL A 47 -15.43 12.65 -4.52
CA VAL A 47 -16.85 12.26 -4.39
C VAL A 47 -17.03 10.75 -4.58
N LEU A 48 -16.34 10.17 -5.57
CA LEU A 48 -16.34 8.73 -5.81
C LEU A 48 -15.81 7.96 -4.59
N TRP A 49 -14.66 8.37 -4.05
CA TRP A 49 -14.08 7.76 -2.85
C TRP A 49 -14.97 7.95 -1.62
N ALA A 50 -15.67 9.08 -1.48
CA ALA A 50 -16.65 9.27 -0.41
C ALA A 50 -17.78 8.24 -0.49
N ALA A 51 -18.30 7.97 -1.69
CA ALA A 51 -19.31 6.93 -1.90
C ALA A 51 -18.76 5.52 -1.59
N VAL A 52 -17.53 5.21 -2.03
CA VAL A 52 -16.86 3.93 -1.75
C VAL A 52 -16.65 3.72 -0.25
N LEU A 53 -16.12 4.72 0.47
CA LEU A 53 -15.90 4.65 1.91
C LEU A 53 -17.23 4.53 2.69
N PHE A 54 -18.29 5.20 2.23
CA PHE A 54 -19.62 5.01 2.80
C PHE A 54 -20.11 3.57 2.63
N GLY A 55 -19.93 2.98 1.45
CA GLY A 55 -20.25 1.57 1.19
C GLY A 55 -19.45 0.61 2.07
N ILE A 56 -18.13 0.78 2.17
CA ILE A 56 -17.28 -0.02 3.05
C ILE A 56 -17.74 0.12 4.51
N GLY A 57 -18.03 1.33 4.98
CA GLY A 57 -18.52 1.58 6.33
C GLY A 57 -19.87 0.89 6.61
N TYR A 58 -20.75 0.80 5.60
CA TYR A 58 -22.00 0.06 5.71
C TYR A 58 -21.76 -1.45 5.83
N LEU A 59 -20.89 -2.04 4.99
CA LEU A 59 -20.56 -3.47 5.03
C LEU A 59 -19.81 -3.86 6.31
N ALA A 60 -18.95 -2.99 6.83
CA ALA A 60 -18.13 -3.24 8.02
C ALA A 60 -18.97 -3.50 9.28
N ARG A 61 -20.25 -3.11 9.29
CA ARG A 61 -21.20 -3.44 10.37
C ARG A 61 -21.35 -4.94 10.62
N LEU A 62 -21.03 -5.78 9.62
CA LEU A 62 -21.11 -7.23 9.69
C LEU A 62 -19.81 -7.90 10.18
N TRP A 63 -18.72 -7.14 10.36
CA TRP A 63 -17.36 -7.69 10.51
C TRP A 63 -16.90 -7.79 11.98
N GLY A 64 -17.82 -7.70 12.94
CA GLY A 64 -17.49 -7.68 14.37
C GLY A 64 -16.89 -6.33 14.80
N PRO A 65 -15.89 -6.30 15.70
CA PRO A 65 -15.25 -5.05 16.11
C PRO A 65 -14.56 -4.36 14.92
N VAL A 66 -15.22 -3.34 14.35
CA VAL A 66 -14.78 -2.62 13.14
C VAL A 66 -13.35 -2.09 13.27
N LEU A 67 -12.97 -1.63 14.47
CA LEU A 67 -11.62 -1.17 14.75
C LEU A 67 -10.58 -2.29 14.60
N GLU A 68 -10.86 -3.47 15.14
CA GLU A 68 -9.96 -4.61 15.07
C GLU A 68 -9.81 -5.12 13.62
N ALA A 69 -10.92 -5.22 12.90
CA ALA A 69 -10.91 -5.60 11.49
C ALA A 69 -10.10 -4.60 10.65
N GLY A 70 -10.33 -3.30 10.85
CA GLY A 70 -9.60 -2.24 10.14
C GLY A 70 -8.10 -2.24 10.45
N LEU A 71 -7.74 -2.33 11.74
CA LEU A 71 -6.35 -2.36 12.17
C LEU A 71 -5.62 -3.63 11.71
N SER A 72 -6.31 -4.77 11.69
CA SER A 72 -5.75 -6.02 11.16
C SER A 72 -5.42 -5.91 9.68
N ILE A 73 -6.31 -5.33 8.86
CA ILE A 73 -6.09 -5.14 7.42
C ILE A 73 -4.95 -4.16 7.20
N ALA A 74 -4.96 -3.02 7.91
CA ALA A 74 -3.91 -2.03 7.83
C ALA A 74 -2.53 -2.61 8.21
N SER A 75 -2.48 -3.45 9.25
CA SER A 75 -1.24 -4.07 9.75
C SER A 75 -0.56 -4.95 8.71
N VAL A 76 -1.32 -5.70 7.91
CA VAL A 76 -0.79 -6.54 6.83
C VAL A 76 -0.08 -5.68 5.78
N ILE A 77 -0.69 -4.59 5.36
CA ILE A 77 -0.15 -3.69 4.33
C ILE A 77 1.06 -2.91 4.89
N TYR A 78 0.93 -2.35 6.09
CA TYR A 78 2.00 -1.57 6.71
C TYR A 78 3.22 -2.41 7.05
N GLY A 79 3.06 -3.68 7.45
CA GLY A 79 4.18 -4.59 7.67
C GLY A 79 5.04 -4.76 6.41
N SER A 80 4.41 -5.02 5.26
CA SER A 80 5.14 -5.16 4.00
C SER A 80 5.80 -3.87 3.53
N LEU A 81 5.10 -2.73 3.65
CA LEU A 81 5.67 -1.42 3.30
C LEU A 81 6.88 -1.08 4.17
N LEU A 82 6.78 -1.28 5.49
CA LEU A 82 7.88 -1.05 6.42
C LEU A 82 9.07 -1.97 6.13
N GLY A 83 8.83 -3.25 5.80
CA GLY A 83 9.88 -4.19 5.45
C GLY A 83 10.68 -3.79 4.20
N VAL A 84 10.01 -3.33 3.14
CA VAL A 84 10.70 -2.82 1.94
C VAL A 84 11.38 -1.48 2.19
N PHE A 85 10.76 -0.59 2.98
CA PHE A 85 11.40 0.66 3.37
C PHE A 85 12.70 0.40 4.14
N LEU A 86 12.68 -0.51 5.12
CA LEU A 86 13.87 -0.94 5.85
C LEU A 86 14.90 -1.58 4.92
N LEU A 87 14.48 -2.39 3.96
CA LEU A 87 15.38 -2.99 2.98
C LEU A 87 16.14 -1.91 2.21
N GLY A 88 15.44 -0.88 1.72
CA GLY A 88 16.06 0.23 0.97
C GLY A 88 16.95 1.14 1.83
N VAL A 89 16.60 1.38 3.10
CA VAL A 89 17.40 2.22 4.02
C VAL A 89 18.63 1.48 4.53
N LEU A 90 18.50 0.20 4.86
CA LEU A 90 19.56 -0.58 5.53
C LEU A 90 20.47 -1.33 4.55
N THR A 91 20.05 -1.53 3.30
CA THR A 91 20.79 -2.31 2.30
C THR A 91 21.05 -1.50 1.04
N ARG A 92 22.32 -1.38 0.64
CA ARG A 92 22.73 -0.71 -0.62
C ARG A 92 22.64 -1.57 -1.88
N ARG A 93 22.26 -2.85 -1.74
CA ARG A 93 22.24 -3.85 -2.82
C ARG A 93 20.84 -4.21 -3.32
N ALA A 94 19.79 -3.77 -2.64
CA ALA A 94 18.44 -4.14 -3.01
C ALA A 94 17.99 -3.27 -4.19
N GLY A 95 17.85 -3.90 -5.36
CA GLY A 95 17.25 -3.27 -6.54
C GLY A 95 15.73 -3.31 -6.51
N GLU A 96 15.12 -2.71 -7.52
CA GLU A 96 13.67 -2.64 -7.67
C GLU A 96 13.04 -4.04 -7.78
N LYS A 97 13.72 -5.00 -8.42
CA LYS A 97 13.17 -6.36 -8.59
C LYS A 97 13.18 -7.11 -7.26
N ALA A 98 14.24 -7.01 -6.46
CA ALA A 98 14.27 -7.58 -5.13
C ALA A 98 13.19 -6.97 -4.21
N ALA A 99 12.98 -5.66 -4.29
CA ALA A 99 11.93 -4.98 -3.52
C ALA A 99 10.51 -5.44 -3.91
N LEU A 100 10.22 -5.56 -5.22
CA LEU A 100 8.93 -6.08 -5.70
C LEU A 100 8.71 -7.54 -5.28
N ALA A 101 9.73 -8.41 -5.46
CA ALA A 101 9.66 -9.80 -5.04
C ALA A 101 9.43 -9.94 -3.53
N ALA A 102 10.11 -9.10 -2.73
CA ALA A 102 9.94 -9.03 -1.29
C ALA A 102 8.51 -8.63 -0.89
N MET A 103 7.93 -7.60 -1.52
CA MET A 103 6.55 -7.18 -1.24
C MET A 103 5.55 -8.32 -1.50
N ILE A 104 5.69 -9.01 -2.64
CA ILE A 104 4.79 -10.11 -3.03
C ILE A 104 4.94 -11.27 -2.04
N ALA A 105 6.18 -11.69 -1.75
CA ALA A 105 6.45 -12.78 -0.83
C ALA A 105 6.01 -12.47 0.61
N GLY A 106 6.25 -11.25 1.09
CA GLY A 106 5.81 -10.77 2.39
C GLY A 106 4.29 -10.74 2.52
N LEU A 107 3.59 -10.23 1.49
CA LEU A 107 2.13 -10.23 1.47
C LEU A 107 1.56 -11.65 1.42
N ALA A 108 2.12 -12.54 0.60
CA ALA A 108 1.71 -13.94 0.55
C ALA A 108 1.92 -14.66 1.89
N THR A 109 3.05 -14.41 2.56
CA THR A 109 3.33 -14.93 3.90
C THR A 109 2.31 -14.43 4.91
N MET A 110 1.96 -13.14 4.86
CA MET A 110 0.95 -12.57 5.74
C MET A 110 -0.45 -13.13 5.51
N LEU A 111 -0.84 -13.38 4.25
CA LEU A 111 -2.09 -14.05 3.92
C LEU A 111 -2.12 -15.49 4.47
N TYR A 112 -1.00 -16.21 4.37
CA TYR A 112 -0.87 -17.54 4.95
C TYR A 112 -1.01 -17.50 6.48
N VAL A 113 -0.27 -16.62 7.15
CA VAL A 113 -0.34 -16.45 8.61
C VAL A 113 -1.76 -16.13 9.06
N LYS A 114 -2.44 -15.18 8.38
CA LYS A 114 -3.81 -14.80 8.71
C LYS A 114 -4.82 -15.95 8.53
N GLN A 115 -4.60 -16.84 7.57
CA GLN A 115 -5.54 -17.93 7.27
C GLN A 115 -5.32 -19.19 8.12
N PHE A 116 -4.07 -19.51 8.44
CA PHE A 116 -3.70 -20.79 9.05
C PHE A 116 -3.23 -20.68 10.51
N THR A 117 -3.09 -19.47 11.06
CA THR A 117 -2.63 -19.28 12.44
C THR A 117 -3.57 -18.40 13.25
N SER A 118 -3.62 -18.62 14.56
CA SER A 118 -4.40 -17.82 15.52
C SER A 118 -3.59 -16.69 16.16
N ILE A 119 -2.64 -16.12 15.40
CA ILE A 119 -1.78 -15.04 15.89
C ILE A 119 -2.59 -13.73 16.00
N ALA A 120 -2.42 -13.02 17.12
CA ALA A 120 -3.07 -11.72 17.31
C ALA A 120 -2.57 -10.70 16.27
N TRP A 121 -3.49 -9.87 15.76
CA TRP A 121 -3.22 -8.92 14.69
C TRP A 121 -2.10 -7.92 15.00
N THR A 122 -1.80 -7.66 16.28
CA THR A 122 -0.69 -6.79 16.71
C THR A 122 0.68 -7.29 16.26
N TRP A 123 0.84 -8.59 16.05
CA TRP A 123 2.07 -9.20 15.55
C TRP A 123 2.20 -9.15 14.03
N TYR A 124 1.12 -8.83 13.31
CA TYR A 124 1.12 -8.84 11.84
C TYR A 124 2.11 -7.85 11.24
N VAL A 125 2.27 -6.67 11.86
CA VAL A 125 3.27 -5.70 11.41
C VAL A 125 4.68 -6.26 11.54
N LEU A 126 5.01 -6.86 12.69
CA LEU A 126 6.34 -7.41 12.94
C LEU A 126 6.65 -8.57 11.99
N ILE A 127 5.72 -9.52 11.86
CA ILE A 127 5.87 -10.69 10.99
C ILE A 127 5.97 -10.26 9.53
N GLY A 128 5.08 -9.36 9.08
CA GLY A 128 5.10 -8.86 7.70
C GLY A 128 6.37 -8.09 7.38
N THR A 129 6.85 -7.27 8.32
CA THR A 129 8.11 -6.53 8.18
C THR A 129 9.30 -7.48 8.09
N ALA A 130 9.40 -8.45 9.00
CA ALA A 130 10.47 -9.44 9.01
C ALA A 130 10.46 -10.29 7.74
N ALA A 131 9.30 -10.85 7.37
CA ALA A 131 9.15 -11.67 6.17
C ALA A 131 9.56 -10.89 4.92
N THR A 132 9.08 -9.66 4.75
CA THR A 132 9.43 -8.81 3.61
C THR A 132 10.92 -8.44 3.61
N PHE A 133 11.47 -8.03 4.74
CA PHE A 133 12.88 -7.65 4.84
C PHE A 133 13.82 -8.83 4.54
N PHE A 134 13.58 -10.01 5.12
CA PHE A 134 14.43 -11.17 4.92
C PHE A 134 14.29 -11.77 3.51
N THR A 135 13.08 -11.80 2.94
CA THR A 135 12.90 -12.23 1.54
C THR A 135 13.56 -11.27 0.57
N GLY A 136 13.50 -9.96 0.82
CA GLY A 136 14.22 -8.96 0.03
C GLY A 136 15.74 -9.05 0.19
N LEU A 137 16.24 -9.32 1.39
CA LEU A 137 17.66 -9.55 1.63
C LEU A 137 18.14 -10.83 0.93
N ALA A 138 17.33 -11.88 0.89
CA ALA A 138 17.62 -13.08 0.11
C ALA A 138 17.61 -12.79 -1.40
N ALA A 139 16.57 -12.12 -1.91
CA ALA A 139 16.43 -11.79 -3.32
C ALA A 139 17.57 -10.87 -3.83
N SER A 140 17.96 -9.88 -3.03
CA SER A 140 19.06 -8.95 -3.35
C SER A 140 20.45 -9.61 -3.39
N ARG A 141 20.61 -10.85 -2.90
CA ARG A 141 21.85 -11.61 -3.11
C ARG A 141 21.97 -12.17 -4.52
N PHE A 142 20.84 -12.32 -5.23
CA PHE A 142 20.78 -12.83 -6.61
C PHE A 142 20.69 -11.70 -7.65
N GLU A 143 20.37 -10.48 -7.23
CA GLU A 143 20.61 -9.30 -8.06
C GLU A 143 22.13 -9.09 -8.12
N ASP A 144 22.71 -9.47 -9.24
CA ASP A 144 24.08 -9.10 -9.57
C ASP A 144 24.24 -7.59 -9.40
N LYS A 145 25.38 -7.17 -8.84
CA LYS A 145 25.75 -5.76 -8.73
C LYS A 145 25.69 -5.14 -10.12
N GLU A 146 24.58 -4.51 -10.50
CA GLU A 146 24.66 -3.48 -11.52
C GLU A 146 25.41 -2.32 -10.87
N PRO A 147 26.62 -1.99 -11.34
CA PRO A 147 27.32 -0.83 -10.84
C PRO A 147 26.55 0.38 -11.36
N HIS A 148 25.85 1.08 -10.48
CA HIS A 148 25.37 2.42 -10.80
C HIS A 148 26.62 3.30 -11.01
N ALA A 149 26.92 3.53 -12.30
CA ALA A 149 27.78 4.56 -12.82
C ALA A 149 27.19 5.96 -12.55
#